data_AF-A0A498QXY3-F1
#
_entry.id   AF-A0A498QXY3-F1
#
_cell.length_a   1.000
_cell.length_b   1.000
_cell.length_c   1.000
_cell.angle_alpha   90.00
_cell.angle_beta   90.00
_cell.angle_gamma   90.00
#
_symmetry.space_group_name_H-M   'P 1'
#
loop_
_entity.id
_entity.type
_entity.pdbx_description
1 polymer ?
#
loop_
_entity_poly.entity_id
_entity_poly.type
_entity_poly.pdbx_seq_one_letter_code
_entity_poly.pdbx_strand_id
1 'polypeptide(L)'
;MSPSFYLGAYWGIRAASVDECAERLATMIEQFAHVDPLLTSWRQGAGSKRKAIEQPVVTSDHTDLVTRLLTGRNRRDTNRQVIDELGYSVSWWNGNPDASIGLSVGCGQTSPYVTNSFVLNLPKPGAGSGHLYNPGVAAKLLNIVVDTWQPDHAVWTNHDLVDKQRQPDRRLENGGIIAGQLVGHPAGWANFLSDSDSVKFDMALLPAGATVERLGTGTLVLLGQDPANPPLRDVLQVRRAMGYEVPTQQTESSEDLDAASAGPAAAPLAPGASVSPTDRGQSDPRSGIETRGVGDPASNTDARRSDAQRGTTAHD
;
A
#
# COMPACT_ATOMS: atom_id res chain seq x y z
N MET A 1 4.24 -2.24 15.05
CA MET A 1 3.81 -1.52 13.83
C MET A 1 2.97 -2.52 13.05
N SER A 2 1.67 -2.28 12.88
CA SER A 2 0.80 -3.20 12.15
C SER A 2 1.23 -3.29 10.69
N PRO A 3 1.07 -4.44 10.00
CA PRO A 3 1.41 -4.53 8.58
C PRO A 3 0.63 -3.46 7.81
N SER A 4 1.37 -2.57 7.12
CA SER A 4 0.79 -1.60 6.20
C SER A 4 0.60 -2.31 4.86
N PHE A 5 -0.64 -2.33 4.38
CA PHE A 5 -0.98 -2.80 3.04
C PHE A 5 -0.72 -1.66 2.07
N TYR A 6 -0.33 -1.98 0.84
CA TYR A 6 -0.15 -0.96 -0.17
C TYR A 6 -0.29 -1.50 -1.60
N LEU A 7 -0.74 -0.60 -2.48
CA LEU A 7 -0.59 -0.70 -3.92
C LEU A 7 0.57 0.21 -4.33
N GLY A 8 1.65 -0.37 -4.81
CA GLY A 8 2.83 0.33 -5.31
C GLY A 8 2.99 0.16 -6.81
N ALA A 9 3.34 1.22 -7.53
CA ALA A 9 3.68 1.20 -8.93
C ALA A 9 4.93 2.04 -9.17
N TYR A 10 5.88 1.54 -9.94
CA TYR A 10 7.22 2.13 -10.06
C TYR A 10 7.68 2.11 -11.51
N TRP A 11 8.39 3.16 -11.92
CA TRP A 11 9.00 3.25 -13.24
C TRP A 11 10.30 4.04 -13.22
N GLY A 12 11.17 3.73 -14.16
CA GLY A 12 12.49 4.35 -14.30
C GLY A 12 12.44 5.82 -14.70
N ILE A 13 13.54 6.28 -15.28
CA ILE A 13 13.71 7.67 -15.72
C ILE A 13 12.64 8.01 -16.77
N ARG A 14 11.75 8.94 -16.43
CA ARG A 14 10.72 9.44 -17.34
C ARG A 14 10.44 10.89 -17.04
N ALA A 15 10.99 11.75 -17.89
CA ALA A 15 10.71 13.18 -17.85
C ALA A 15 9.22 13.41 -18.13
N ALA A 16 8.64 14.37 -17.41
CA ALA A 16 7.29 14.86 -17.61
C ALA A 16 7.23 16.32 -17.19
N SER A 17 6.41 17.13 -17.85
CA SER A 17 6.14 18.48 -17.38
C SER A 17 5.26 18.46 -16.13
N VAL A 18 5.20 19.59 -15.42
CA VAL A 18 4.29 19.72 -14.28
C VAL A 18 2.82 19.60 -14.72
N ASP A 19 2.48 20.11 -15.90
CA ASP A 19 1.13 20.06 -16.46
C ASP A 19 0.74 18.61 -16.79
N GLU A 20 1.62 17.85 -17.43
CA GLU A 20 1.39 16.42 -17.71
C GLU A 20 1.25 15.58 -16.43
N CYS A 21 2.00 15.93 -15.38
CA CYS A 21 1.83 15.29 -14.07
C CYS A 21 0.49 15.68 -13.42
N ALA A 22 0.08 16.94 -13.53
CA ALA A 22 -1.17 17.44 -12.98
C ALA A 22 -2.39 16.80 -13.67
N GLU A 23 -2.38 16.68 -15.00
CA GLU A 23 -3.45 16.03 -15.78
C GLU A 23 -3.62 14.55 -15.41
N ARG A 24 -2.50 13.81 -15.26
CA ARG A 24 -2.52 12.42 -14.80
C ARG A 24 -3.07 12.29 -13.39
N LEU A 25 -2.65 13.17 -12.48
CA LEU A 25 -3.16 13.19 -11.11
C LEU A 25 -4.66 13.50 -11.07
N ALA A 26 -5.12 14.50 -11.82
CA ALA A 26 -6.53 14.88 -11.91
C ALA A 26 -7.40 13.69 -12.33
N THR A 27 -7.01 13.04 -13.44
CA THR A 27 -7.72 11.86 -13.97
C THR A 27 -7.79 10.74 -12.93
N MET A 28 -6.66 10.44 -12.28
CA MET A 28 -6.58 9.37 -11.29
C MET A 28 -7.42 9.63 -10.04
N ILE A 29 -7.34 10.83 -9.45
CA ILE A 29 -8.11 11.12 -8.23
C ILE A 29 -9.62 11.16 -8.50
N GLU A 30 -10.03 11.62 -9.69
CA GLU A 30 -11.42 11.55 -10.12
C GLU A 30 -11.87 10.11 -10.28
N GLN A 31 -11.09 9.25 -10.96
CA GLN A 31 -11.44 7.83 -11.10
C GLN A 31 -11.48 7.10 -9.76
N PHE A 32 -10.53 7.37 -8.85
CA PHE A 32 -10.53 6.82 -7.50
C PHE A 32 -11.79 7.19 -6.71
N ALA A 33 -12.26 8.44 -6.82
CA ALA A 33 -13.48 8.90 -6.17
C ALA A 33 -14.73 8.13 -6.63
N HIS A 34 -14.74 7.58 -7.85
CA HIS A 34 -15.82 6.73 -8.36
C HIS A 34 -15.73 5.28 -7.90
N VAL A 35 -14.55 4.82 -7.49
CA VAL A 35 -14.34 3.44 -7.02
C VAL A 35 -14.72 3.29 -5.56
N ASP A 36 -14.33 4.24 -4.71
CA ASP A 36 -14.51 4.11 -3.27
C ASP A 36 -14.73 5.46 -2.56
N PRO A 37 -15.72 5.57 -1.64
CA PRO A 37 -15.92 6.77 -0.84
C PRO A 37 -14.71 7.20 -0.01
N LEU A 38 -13.83 6.27 0.39
CA LEU A 38 -12.62 6.57 1.16
C LEU A 38 -11.53 7.25 0.32
N LEU A 39 -11.69 7.34 -1.00
CA LEU A 39 -10.71 7.90 -1.94
C LEU A 39 -11.17 9.23 -2.56
N THR A 40 -12.17 9.88 -1.97
CA THR A 40 -12.78 11.13 -2.48
C THR A 40 -12.16 12.42 -1.91
N SER A 41 -11.50 12.34 -0.76
CA SER A 41 -11.18 13.52 0.07
C SER A 41 -9.70 13.61 0.44
N TRP A 42 -8.84 13.77 -0.57
CA TRP A 42 -7.41 13.92 -0.36
C TRP A 42 -7.05 15.26 0.28
N ARG A 43 -6.11 15.25 1.23
CA ARG A 43 -5.61 16.44 1.94
C ARG A 43 -4.11 16.35 2.12
N GLN A 44 -3.46 17.51 2.22
CA GLN A 44 -2.04 17.56 2.60
C GLN A 44 -1.85 17.11 4.05
N GLY A 45 -0.74 16.44 4.34
CA GLY A 45 -0.31 16.19 5.73
C GLY A 45 0.09 17.49 6.44
N ALA A 46 0.06 17.48 7.77
CA ALA A 46 0.56 18.59 8.58
C ALA A 46 1.23 18.07 9.86
N GLY A 47 2.00 18.92 10.56
CA GLY A 47 2.71 18.54 11.79
C GLY A 47 1.82 18.14 12.98
N SER A 48 0.49 18.20 12.86
CA SER A 48 -0.45 17.63 13.83
C SER A 48 -1.74 17.16 13.16
N LYS A 49 -2.43 16.18 13.78
CA LYS A 49 -3.70 15.63 13.28
C LYS A 49 -4.75 16.71 13.04
N ARG A 50 -4.95 17.62 14.01
CA ARG A 50 -5.91 18.74 13.89
C ARG A 50 -5.61 19.60 12.67
N LYS A 51 -4.35 20.03 12.50
CA LYS A 51 -3.93 20.86 11.36
C LYS A 51 -4.05 20.13 10.03
N ALA A 52 -3.87 18.81 10.03
CA ALA A 52 -3.97 17.97 8.83
C ALA A 52 -5.43 17.82 8.37
N ILE A 53 -6.37 17.70 9.30
CA ILE A 53 -7.82 17.66 9.01
C ILE A 53 -8.31 19.00 8.46
N GLU A 54 -7.77 20.11 8.98
CA GLU A 54 -8.09 21.47 8.53
C GLU A 54 -7.49 21.83 7.16
N GLN A 55 -6.60 21.02 6.59
CA GLN A 55 -6.04 21.29 5.26
C GLN A 55 -7.14 21.27 4.19
N PRO A 56 -7.11 22.17 3.20
CA PRO A 56 -8.04 22.14 2.08
C PRO A 56 -8.01 20.79 1.35
N VAL A 57 -9.18 20.33 0.94
CA VAL A 57 -9.30 19.16 0.05
C VAL A 57 -8.58 19.49 -1.26
N VAL A 58 -7.78 18.53 -1.72
CA VAL A 58 -7.15 18.56 -3.04
C VAL A 58 -8.26 18.49 -4.08
N THR A 59 -8.26 19.41 -5.04
CA THR A 59 -9.20 19.37 -6.16
C THR A 59 -8.54 18.74 -7.38
N SER A 60 -9.35 18.31 -8.34
CA SER A 60 -8.87 17.93 -9.67
C SER A 60 -8.62 19.14 -10.58
N ASP A 61 -8.74 20.37 -10.04
CA ASP A 61 -8.40 21.58 -10.77
C ASP A 61 -6.90 21.58 -11.08
N HIS A 62 -6.58 21.82 -12.35
CA HIS A 62 -5.22 21.81 -12.86
C HIS A 62 -4.31 22.78 -12.11
N THR A 63 -4.80 23.98 -11.76
CA THR A 63 -4.00 25.00 -11.07
C THR A 63 -3.67 24.59 -9.63
N ASP A 64 -4.61 23.97 -8.91
CA ASP A 64 -4.37 23.41 -7.56
C ASP A 64 -3.28 22.33 -7.62
N LEU A 65 -3.40 21.39 -8.57
CA LEU A 65 -2.45 20.29 -8.73
C LEU A 65 -1.05 20.75 -9.13
N VAL A 66 -0.93 21.68 -10.09
CA VAL A 66 0.36 22.30 -10.46
C VAL A 66 0.99 22.98 -9.25
N THR A 67 0.21 23.73 -8.48
CA THR A 67 0.71 24.42 -7.27
C THR A 67 1.26 23.43 -6.25
N ARG A 68 0.56 22.32 -6.01
CA ARG A 68 0.98 21.27 -5.07
C ARG A 68 2.25 20.56 -5.56
N LEU A 69 2.32 20.20 -6.84
CA LEU A 69 3.48 19.57 -7.46
C LEU A 69 4.73 20.46 -7.39
N LEU A 70 4.59 21.76 -7.72
CA LEU A 70 5.69 22.73 -7.64
C LEU A 70 6.17 22.94 -6.20
N THR A 71 5.26 22.89 -5.23
CA THR A 71 5.59 22.98 -3.80
C THR A 71 6.42 21.79 -3.36
N GLY A 72 6.05 20.58 -3.80
CA GLY A 72 6.72 19.32 -3.46
C GLY A 72 8.04 19.05 -4.19
N ARG A 73 8.58 20.00 -4.95
CA ARG A 73 9.92 19.88 -5.53
C ARG A 73 11.00 19.87 -4.45
N ASN A 74 11.91 18.91 -4.56
CA ASN A 74 13.06 18.79 -3.66
C ASN A 74 14.03 19.96 -3.85
N ARG A 75 14.55 20.49 -2.73
CA ARG A 75 15.47 21.63 -2.71
C ARG A 75 16.71 21.27 -1.92
N ARG A 76 17.88 21.74 -2.37
CA ARG A 76 19.15 21.52 -1.66
C ARG A 76 19.10 22.13 -0.27
N ASP A 77 19.64 21.43 0.72
CA ASP A 77 19.73 21.90 2.10
C ASP A 77 20.53 23.20 2.24
N THR A 78 21.57 23.37 1.42
CA THR A 78 22.54 24.46 1.57
C THR A 78 22.05 25.79 1.04
N ASN A 79 21.38 25.80 -0.11
CA ASN A 79 21.01 27.04 -0.81
C ASN A 79 19.54 27.09 -1.25
N ARG A 80 18.74 26.07 -0.89
CA ARG A 80 17.31 25.96 -1.21
C ARG A 80 17.00 25.99 -2.71
N GLN A 81 18.01 25.83 -3.57
CA GLN A 81 17.79 25.69 -5.01
C GLN A 81 17.10 24.38 -5.30
N VAL A 82 16.22 24.40 -6.29
CA VAL A 82 15.51 23.19 -6.70
C VAL A 82 16.46 22.22 -7.38
N ILE A 83 16.23 20.93 -7.15
CA ILE A 83 16.95 19.82 -7.78
C ILE A 83 16.03 19.24 -8.84
N ASP A 84 16.16 19.73 -10.08
CA ASP A 84 15.22 19.44 -11.17
C ASP A 84 15.12 17.94 -11.52
N GLU A 85 16.24 17.22 -11.43
CA GLU A 85 16.30 15.77 -11.71
C GLU A 85 15.46 14.91 -10.74
N LEU A 86 15.06 15.47 -9.58
CA LEU A 86 14.19 14.80 -8.61
C LEU A 86 12.70 14.99 -8.90
N GLY A 87 12.35 15.72 -9.97
CA GLY A 87 11.00 15.88 -10.45
C GLY A 87 10.05 16.54 -9.44
N TYR A 88 8.81 16.06 -9.45
CA TYR A 88 7.72 16.55 -8.62
C TYR A 88 7.25 15.45 -7.67
N SER A 89 6.81 15.84 -6.49
CA SER A 89 6.23 14.87 -5.55
C SER A 89 5.05 15.45 -4.80
N VAL A 90 4.09 14.59 -4.45
CA VAL A 90 2.98 14.91 -3.56
C VAL A 90 2.81 13.78 -2.55
N SER A 91 2.34 14.13 -1.35
CA SER A 91 1.93 13.17 -0.34
C SER A 91 0.69 13.67 0.37
N TRP A 92 -0.38 12.89 0.25
CA TRP A 92 -1.72 13.21 0.73
C TRP A 92 -2.26 12.07 1.59
N TRP A 93 -3.32 12.39 2.33
CA TRP A 93 -4.10 11.41 3.07
C TRP A 93 -5.60 11.71 2.91
N ASN A 94 -6.46 10.72 3.15
CA ASN A 94 -7.90 10.85 2.91
C ASN A 94 -8.69 11.62 3.99
N GLY A 95 -8.02 12.19 5.00
CA GLY A 95 -8.69 12.92 6.08
C GLY A 95 -9.42 12.04 7.10
N ASN A 96 -9.40 10.71 6.96
CA ASN A 96 -10.11 9.78 7.84
C ASN A 96 -9.14 9.13 8.85
N PRO A 97 -9.24 9.42 10.16
CA PRO A 97 -8.33 8.85 11.16
C PRO A 97 -8.57 7.36 11.44
N ASP A 98 -9.79 6.87 11.23
CA ASP A 98 -10.19 5.49 11.56
C ASP A 98 -9.89 4.52 10.40
N ALA A 99 -9.94 5.02 9.16
CA ALA A 99 -9.58 4.31 7.94
C ALA A 99 -8.58 5.13 7.12
N SER A 100 -7.43 5.44 7.72
CA SER A 100 -6.42 6.31 7.12
C SER A 100 -5.81 5.67 5.87
N ILE A 101 -5.92 6.37 4.75
CA ILE A 101 -5.27 6.04 3.49
C ILE A 101 -4.27 7.13 3.17
N GLY A 102 -3.04 6.74 2.82
CA GLY A 102 -1.99 7.64 2.37
C GLY A 102 -1.72 7.46 0.88
N LEU A 103 -1.57 8.56 0.15
CA LEU A 103 -1.20 8.56 -1.26
C LEU A 103 0.11 9.33 -1.42
N SER A 104 1.10 8.71 -2.03
CA SER A 104 2.36 9.36 -2.40
C SER A 104 2.64 9.15 -3.88
N VAL A 105 3.01 10.21 -4.58
CA VAL A 105 3.38 10.15 -6.00
C VAL A 105 4.67 10.93 -6.21
N GLY A 106 5.62 10.33 -6.93
CA GLY A 106 6.80 10.96 -7.49
C GLY A 106 6.78 10.81 -9.01
N CYS A 107 6.80 11.92 -9.76
CA CYS A 107 6.71 11.92 -11.22
C CYS A 107 7.70 12.93 -11.84
N GLY A 108 8.03 12.72 -13.13
CA GLY A 108 8.97 13.58 -13.85
C GLY A 108 10.42 13.45 -13.40
N GLN A 109 10.75 12.39 -12.64
CA GLN A 109 12.09 12.17 -12.11
C GLN A 109 13.01 11.61 -13.20
N THR A 110 14.21 12.17 -13.28
CA THR A 110 15.24 11.79 -14.26
C THR A 110 16.58 11.45 -13.64
N SER A 111 16.69 11.52 -12.31
CA SER A 111 17.87 11.07 -11.58
C SER A 111 17.95 9.53 -11.61
N PRO A 112 19.12 8.92 -11.86
CA PRO A 112 19.29 7.47 -11.80
C PRO A 112 19.19 6.91 -10.37
N TYR A 113 19.17 7.79 -9.35
CA TYR A 113 19.13 7.40 -7.94
C TYR A 113 17.72 7.39 -7.34
N VAL A 114 16.73 7.94 -8.04
CA VAL A 114 15.35 8.02 -7.55
C VAL A 114 14.40 7.55 -8.63
N THR A 115 13.59 6.56 -8.27
CA THR A 115 12.59 5.96 -9.15
C THR A 115 11.29 6.75 -9.04
N ASN A 116 10.65 6.99 -10.17
CA ASN A 116 9.30 7.51 -10.15
C ASN A 116 8.36 6.47 -9.54
N SER A 117 7.34 6.93 -8.82
CA SER A 117 6.49 6.03 -8.07
C SER A 117 5.09 6.56 -7.83
N PHE A 118 4.17 5.63 -7.67
CA PHE A 118 2.87 5.81 -7.05
C PHE A 118 2.78 4.81 -5.90
N VAL A 119 2.36 5.26 -4.72
CA VAL A 119 2.13 4.40 -3.56
C VAL A 119 0.83 4.80 -2.87
N LEU A 120 -0.10 3.87 -2.81
CA LEU A 120 -1.34 3.96 -2.04
C LEU A 120 -1.24 3.05 -0.82
N ASN A 121 -1.02 3.65 0.35
CA ASN A 121 -1.01 2.95 1.63
C ASN A 121 -2.44 2.76 2.13
N LEU A 122 -2.82 1.52 2.35
CA LEU A 122 -4.17 1.10 2.71
C LEU A 122 -4.24 0.73 4.19
N PRO A 123 -5.36 1.05 4.87
CA PRO A 123 -5.59 0.61 6.25
C PRO A 123 -5.72 -0.91 6.29
N LYS A 124 -5.41 -1.51 7.43
CA LYS A 124 -5.67 -2.95 7.65
C LYS A 124 -7.15 -3.27 7.37
N PRO A 125 -7.47 -4.39 6.69
CA PRO A 125 -8.86 -4.79 6.48
C PRO A 125 -9.63 -4.85 7.81
N GLY A 126 -10.78 -4.19 7.84
CA GLY A 126 -11.59 -4.02 9.05
C GLY A 126 -12.14 -2.60 9.14
N ALA A 127 -12.83 -2.27 10.26
CA ALA A 127 -13.28 -0.91 10.63
C ALA A 127 -13.78 -0.01 9.47
N GLY A 128 -14.56 -0.57 8.54
CA GLY A 128 -15.12 0.18 7.41
C GLY A 128 -14.19 0.38 6.21
N SER A 129 -13.09 -0.38 6.09
CA SER A 129 -12.17 -0.38 4.93
C SER A 129 -12.06 -1.73 4.22
N GLY A 130 -12.75 -2.77 4.72
CA GLY A 130 -12.68 -4.12 4.16
C GLY A 130 -13.12 -4.22 2.70
N HIS A 131 -13.99 -3.31 2.24
CA HIS A 131 -14.47 -3.28 0.86
C HIS A 131 -13.39 -2.89 -0.16
N LEU A 132 -12.31 -2.20 0.25
CA LEU A 132 -11.12 -1.95 -0.59
C LEU A 132 -10.38 -3.24 -0.95
N TYR A 133 -10.55 -4.29 -0.15
CA TYR A 133 -9.97 -5.62 -0.37
C TYR A 133 -10.93 -6.56 -1.09
N ASN A 134 -12.08 -6.09 -1.57
CA ASN A 134 -12.83 -6.87 -2.55
C ASN A 134 -11.98 -7.02 -3.82
N PRO A 135 -11.78 -8.23 -4.38
CA PRO A 135 -10.95 -8.43 -5.58
C PRO A 135 -11.30 -7.51 -6.74
N GLY A 136 -12.60 -7.27 -6.98
CA GLY A 136 -13.06 -6.39 -8.05
C GLY A 136 -12.76 -4.92 -7.79
N VAL A 137 -12.73 -4.48 -6.53
CA VAL A 137 -12.34 -3.11 -6.16
C VAL A 137 -10.82 -2.96 -6.26
N ALA A 138 -10.06 -3.88 -5.67
CA ALA A 138 -8.60 -3.89 -5.71
C ALA A 138 -8.06 -3.93 -7.16
N ALA A 139 -8.63 -4.79 -8.02
CA ALA A 139 -8.28 -4.86 -9.43
C ALA A 139 -8.60 -3.56 -10.18
N LYS A 140 -9.74 -2.91 -9.92
CA LYS A 140 -10.06 -1.60 -10.52
C LYS A 140 -9.06 -0.53 -10.12
N LEU A 141 -8.66 -0.46 -8.86
CA LEU A 141 -7.65 0.49 -8.39
C LEU A 141 -6.30 0.24 -9.06
N LEU A 142 -5.87 -1.02 -9.17
CA LEU A 142 -4.67 -1.40 -9.90
C LEU A 142 -4.74 -0.95 -11.36
N ASN A 143 -5.85 -1.23 -12.05
CA ASN A 143 -6.03 -0.85 -13.47
C ASN A 143 -5.93 0.66 -13.66
N ILE A 144 -6.60 1.46 -12.82
CA ILE A 144 -6.52 2.93 -12.86
C ILE A 144 -5.07 3.40 -12.73
N VAL A 145 -4.31 2.80 -11.80
CA VAL A 145 -2.89 3.16 -11.59
C VAL A 145 -2.03 2.78 -12.79
N VAL A 146 -2.22 1.58 -13.34
CA VAL A 146 -1.47 1.10 -14.51
C VAL A 146 -1.79 1.93 -15.74
N ASP A 147 -3.05 2.26 -16.00
CA ASP A 147 -3.47 3.06 -17.16
C ASP A 147 -2.97 4.51 -17.05
N THR A 148 -3.04 5.10 -15.85
CA THR A 148 -2.63 6.49 -15.60
C THR A 148 -1.10 6.63 -15.72
N TRP A 149 -0.37 5.75 -15.03
CA TRP A 149 1.06 5.92 -14.84
C TRP A 149 1.91 5.05 -15.74
N GLN A 150 1.35 4.04 -16.43
CA GLN A 150 2.11 3.11 -17.29
C GLN A 150 3.44 2.70 -16.62
N PRO A 151 3.37 2.09 -15.43
CA PRO A 151 4.56 1.78 -14.65
C PRO A 151 5.37 0.65 -15.31
N ASP A 152 6.64 0.51 -14.94
CA ASP A 152 7.43 -0.65 -15.36
C ASP A 152 6.95 -1.91 -14.62
N HIS A 153 6.66 -1.77 -13.33
CA HIS A 153 6.03 -2.80 -12.51
C HIS A 153 5.07 -2.22 -11.46
N ALA A 154 4.10 -3.02 -11.03
CA ALA A 154 3.22 -2.70 -9.91
C ALA A 154 2.93 -3.93 -9.04
N VAL A 155 2.64 -3.70 -7.77
CA VAL A 155 2.41 -4.73 -6.77
C VAL A 155 1.32 -4.31 -5.80
N TRP A 156 0.43 -5.24 -5.44
CA TRP A 156 -0.47 -5.11 -4.31
C TRP A 156 -0.03 -6.07 -3.21
N THR A 157 0.47 -5.56 -2.08
CA THR A 157 1.10 -6.39 -1.04
C THR A 157 1.01 -5.72 0.33
N ASN A 158 1.70 -6.26 1.33
CA ASN A 158 1.89 -5.65 2.63
C ASN A 158 3.33 -5.86 3.13
N HIS A 159 3.76 -5.07 4.11
CA HIS A 159 5.13 -5.15 4.60
C HIS A 159 5.51 -6.51 5.19
N ASP A 160 4.58 -7.23 5.85
CA ASP A 160 4.86 -8.56 6.41
C ASP A 160 5.17 -9.58 5.28
N LEU A 161 4.38 -9.55 4.19
CA LEU A 161 4.68 -10.35 3.00
C LEU A 161 6.01 -9.98 2.36
N VAL A 162 6.33 -8.68 2.26
CA VAL A 162 7.60 -8.21 1.70
C VAL A 162 8.78 -8.65 2.57
N ASP A 163 8.65 -8.58 3.89
CA ASP A 163 9.71 -8.98 4.82
C ASP A 163 9.99 -10.48 4.74
N LYS A 164 8.95 -11.30 4.55
CA LYS A 164 9.08 -12.76 4.31
C LYS A 164 9.75 -13.12 2.96
N GLN A 165 9.94 -12.14 2.07
CA GLN A 165 10.61 -12.31 0.79
C GLN A 165 12.09 -11.88 0.80
N ARG A 166 12.55 -11.25 1.87
CA ARG A 166 13.94 -10.79 2.02
C ARG A 166 14.88 -11.99 2.12
N GLN A 167 16.11 -11.80 1.65
CA GLN A 167 17.19 -12.76 1.91
C GLN A 167 17.33 -13.03 3.42
N PRO A 168 17.91 -14.16 3.83
CA PRO A 168 18.17 -14.40 5.24
C PRO A 168 19.25 -13.43 5.78
N ASP A 169 19.15 -13.13 7.07
CA ASP A 169 20.19 -12.37 7.77
C ASP A 169 21.53 -13.10 7.72
N ARG A 170 22.60 -12.34 7.44
CA ARG A 170 23.96 -12.87 7.40
C ARG A 170 24.71 -12.50 8.67
N ARG A 171 25.11 -13.50 9.46
CA ARG A 171 26.04 -13.31 10.58
C ARG A 171 27.46 -13.11 10.07
N LEU A 172 28.13 -12.12 10.64
CA LEU A 172 29.53 -11.81 10.41
C LEU A 172 30.41 -12.53 11.44
N GLU A 173 31.68 -12.73 11.10
CA GLU A 173 32.66 -13.37 11.99
C GLU A 173 32.85 -12.61 13.32
N ASN A 174 32.64 -11.29 13.31
CA ASN A 174 32.70 -10.44 14.50
C ASN A 174 31.41 -10.46 15.35
N GLY A 175 30.45 -11.33 15.05
CA GLY A 175 29.16 -11.42 15.75
C GLY A 175 28.11 -10.39 15.30
N GLY A 176 28.43 -9.51 14.37
CA GLY A 176 27.46 -8.59 13.75
C GLY A 176 26.43 -9.31 12.87
N ILE A 177 25.28 -8.68 12.66
CA ILE A 177 24.23 -9.18 11.77
C ILE A 177 24.02 -8.17 10.65
N ILE A 178 24.12 -8.63 9.41
CA ILE A 178 23.65 -7.89 8.24
C ILE A 178 22.23 -8.34 7.96
N ALA A 179 21.27 -7.43 8.14
CA ALA A 179 19.87 -7.70 7.84
C ALA A 179 19.70 -8.05 6.35
N GLY A 180 18.94 -9.09 6.09
CA GLY A 180 18.62 -9.51 4.74
C GLY A 180 17.86 -8.43 3.96
N GLN A 181 18.20 -8.28 2.68
CA GLN A 181 17.55 -7.29 1.82
C GLN A 181 16.58 -7.96 0.85
N LEU A 182 15.57 -7.21 0.43
CA LEU A 182 14.74 -7.58 -0.71
C LEU A 182 15.54 -7.22 -1.98
N VAL A 183 15.83 -8.21 -2.81
CA VAL A 183 16.48 -8.00 -4.12
C VAL A 183 15.43 -8.04 -5.20
N GLY A 184 15.33 -6.99 -6.02
CA GLY A 184 14.37 -6.91 -7.13
C GLY A 184 12.93 -6.62 -6.72
N HIS A 185 11.98 -6.90 -7.62
CA HIS A 185 10.56 -6.62 -7.39
C HIS A 185 9.99 -7.52 -6.29
N PRO A 186 9.26 -6.95 -5.31
CA PRO A 186 8.44 -7.75 -4.41
C PRO A 186 7.28 -8.39 -5.18
N ALA A 187 6.75 -9.47 -4.63
CA ALA A 187 5.49 -10.06 -5.04
C ALA A 187 4.41 -9.85 -3.97
N GLY A 188 3.15 -9.98 -4.37
CA GLY A 188 1.98 -9.89 -3.52
C GLY A 188 0.76 -10.53 -4.15
N TRP A 189 -0.42 -10.06 -3.78
CA TRP A 189 -1.69 -10.54 -4.34
C TRP A 189 -1.78 -10.26 -5.84
N ALA A 190 -1.43 -9.05 -6.27
CA ALA A 190 -1.36 -8.64 -7.66
C ALA A 190 0.06 -8.25 -8.03
N ASN A 191 0.50 -8.67 -9.21
CA ASN A 191 1.87 -8.50 -9.71
C ASN A 191 1.81 -8.13 -11.18
N PHE A 192 2.13 -6.89 -11.51
CA PHE A 192 2.15 -6.39 -12.87
C PHE A 192 3.58 -6.17 -13.32
N LEU A 193 3.92 -6.66 -14.52
CA LEU A 193 5.16 -6.35 -15.22
C LEU A 193 4.83 -5.85 -16.62
N SER A 194 5.30 -4.66 -16.96
CA SER A 194 5.20 -4.11 -18.31
C SER A 194 6.03 -4.91 -19.31
N ASP A 195 5.69 -4.83 -20.59
CA ASP A 195 6.47 -5.42 -21.67
C ASP A 195 7.85 -4.75 -21.81
N SER A 196 8.02 -3.52 -21.33
CA SER A 196 9.30 -2.79 -21.30
C SER A 196 10.19 -3.13 -20.11
N ASP A 197 9.65 -3.72 -19.03
CA ASP A 197 10.46 -4.11 -17.87
C ASP A 197 11.53 -5.15 -18.26
N SER A 198 12.71 -5.07 -17.68
CA SER A 198 13.77 -6.08 -17.89
C SER A 198 13.42 -7.46 -17.32
N VAL A 199 12.53 -7.50 -16.32
CA VAL A 199 12.06 -8.70 -15.65
C VAL A 199 10.79 -9.19 -16.33
N LYS A 200 10.68 -10.50 -16.51
CA LYS A 200 9.52 -11.17 -17.10
C LYS A 200 9.09 -12.35 -16.24
N PHE A 201 7.81 -12.70 -16.32
CA PHE A 201 7.32 -13.94 -15.74
C PHE A 201 7.70 -15.12 -16.64
N ASP A 202 8.37 -16.11 -16.06
CA ASP A 202 8.37 -17.46 -16.59
C ASP A 202 7.00 -18.10 -16.30
N MET A 203 6.19 -18.18 -17.36
CA MET A 203 4.82 -18.70 -17.30
C MET A 203 4.75 -20.16 -16.82
N ALA A 204 5.81 -20.94 -17.03
CA ALA A 204 5.87 -22.33 -16.59
C ALA A 204 6.11 -22.47 -15.08
N LEU A 205 6.60 -21.40 -14.43
CA LEU A 205 6.89 -21.37 -13.01
C LEU A 205 5.79 -20.71 -12.17
N LEU A 206 4.73 -20.17 -12.79
CA LEU A 206 3.64 -19.56 -12.05
C LEU A 206 2.83 -20.60 -11.24
N PRO A 207 2.26 -20.21 -10.08
CA PRO A 207 1.35 -21.08 -9.33
C PRO A 207 0.17 -21.54 -10.20
N ALA A 208 -0.26 -22.79 -10.05
CA ALA A 208 -1.37 -23.35 -10.84
C ALA A 208 -2.71 -22.61 -10.64
N GLY A 209 -2.90 -22.00 -9.47
CA GLY A 209 -4.09 -21.19 -9.14
C GLY A 209 -3.97 -19.70 -9.48
N ALA A 210 -2.87 -19.28 -10.13
CA ALA A 210 -2.69 -17.89 -10.51
C ALA A 210 -3.56 -17.54 -11.73
N THR A 211 -4.26 -16.41 -11.66
CA THR A 211 -4.93 -15.84 -12.83
C THR A 211 -3.94 -14.95 -13.56
N VAL A 212 -3.81 -15.16 -14.87
CA VAL A 212 -2.92 -14.37 -15.73
C VAL A 212 -3.77 -13.61 -16.73
N GLU A 213 -3.59 -12.29 -16.76
CA GLU A 213 -4.32 -11.39 -17.62
C GLU A 213 -3.38 -10.40 -18.32
N ARG A 214 -3.85 -9.83 -19.43
CA ARG A 214 -3.20 -8.67 -20.04
C ARG A 214 -3.82 -7.40 -19.51
N LEU A 215 -2.99 -6.48 -19.05
CA LEU A 215 -3.40 -5.16 -18.57
C LEU A 215 -2.53 -4.11 -19.26
N GLY A 216 -3.13 -3.24 -20.06
CA GLY A 216 -2.39 -2.31 -20.91
C GLY A 216 -1.29 -3.01 -21.72
N THR A 217 -0.07 -2.50 -21.61
CA THR A 217 1.13 -3.05 -22.27
C THR A 217 1.93 -3.98 -21.36
N GLY A 218 1.28 -4.74 -20.46
CA GLY A 218 1.96 -5.68 -19.58
C GLY A 218 1.11 -6.88 -19.16
N THR A 219 1.74 -7.75 -18.38
CA THR A 219 1.13 -8.96 -17.85
C THR A 219 0.82 -8.77 -16.37
N LEU A 220 -0.41 -9.06 -15.99
CA LEU A 220 -0.89 -9.08 -14.62
C LEU A 220 -1.04 -10.53 -14.14
N VAL A 221 -0.45 -10.84 -12.99
CA VAL A 221 -0.62 -12.10 -12.27
C VAL A 221 -1.32 -11.84 -10.94
N LEU A 222 -2.50 -12.45 -10.75
CA LEU A 222 -3.30 -12.39 -9.52
C LEU A 222 -3.27 -13.72 -8.77
N LEU A 223 -3.17 -13.67 -7.45
CA LEU A 223 -3.08 -14.85 -6.59
C LEU A 223 -4.31 -14.98 -5.68
N GLY A 224 -5.15 -16.00 -5.91
CA GLY A 224 -6.31 -16.26 -5.07
C GLY A 224 -7.37 -15.14 -5.12
N GLN A 225 -8.27 -15.14 -4.14
CA GLN A 225 -9.45 -14.25 -4.10
C GLN A 225 -9.44 -13.29 -2.90
N ASP A 226 -8.35 -13.25 -2.12
CA ASP A 226 -8.21 -12.36 -0.97
C ASP A 226 -6.98 -11.44 -1.13
N PRO A 227 -7.18 -10.19 -1.59
CA PRO A 227 -6.14 -9.16 -1.68
C PRO A 227 -5.42 -8.86 -0.37
N ALA A 228 -6.01 -9.19 0.78
CA ALA A 228 -5.38 -9.00 2.07
C ALA A 228 -4.50 -10.18 2.49
N ASN A 229 -4.75 -11.38 1.97
CA ASN A 229 -4.09 -12.58 2.46
C ASN A 229 -3.79 -13.59 1.33
N PRO A 230 -2.96 -13.23 0.35
CA PRO A 230 -2.50 -14.20 -0.64
C PRO A 230 -1.60 -15.27 0.00
N PRO A 231 -1.66 -16.54 -0.42
CA PRO A 231 -0.81 -17.60 0.12
C PRO A 231 0.68 -17.27 -0.07
N LEU A 232 1.46 -17.29 1.03
CA LEU A 232 2.89 -16.98 0.98
C LEU A 232 3.65 -17.88 0.00
N ARG A 233 3.30 -19.17 -0.05
CA ARG A 233 3.88 -20.14 -0.99
C ARG A 233 3.76 -19.66 -2.44
N ASP A 234 2.59 -19.17 -2.83
CA ASP A 234 2.31 -18.71 -4.19
C ASP A 234 3.01 -17.37 -4.47
N VAL A 235 3.05 -16.47 -3.49
CA VAL A 235 3.82 -15.22 -3.57
C VAL A 235 5.30 -15.50 -3.83
N LEU A 236 5.91 -16.41 -3.07
CA LEU A 236 7.31 -16.81 -3.28
C LEU A 236 7.51 -17.53 -4.62
N GLN A 237 6.54 -18.31 -5.08
CA GLN A 237 6.61 -18.96 -6.38
C GLN A 237 6.53 -17.95 -7.53
N VAL A 238 5.73 -16.89 -7.42
CA VAL A 238 5.72 -15.77 -8.38
C VAL A 238 7.08 -15.07 -8.40
N ARG A 239 7.74 -14.87 -7.25
CA ARG A 239 9.11 -14.31 -7.25
C ARG A 239 10.11 -15.21 -7.99
N ARG A 240 10.02 -16.53 -7.83
CA ARG A 240 10.84 -17.47 -8.63
C ARG A 240 10.54 -17.34 -10.11
N ALA A 241 9.27 -17.18 -10.49
CA ALA A 241 8.87 -16.94 -11.87
C ALA A 241 9.40 -15.60 -12.42
N MET A 242 9.66 -14.61 -11.56
CA MET A 242 10.37 -13.37 -11.94
C MET A 242 11.91 -13.55 -12.02
N GLY A 243 12.43 -14.74 -11.76
CA GLY A 243 13.87 -15.03 -11.78
C GLY A 243 14.62 -14.66 -10.49
N TYR A 244 13.91 -14.37 -9.40
CA TYR A 244 14.55 -14.06 -8.12
C TYR A 244 14.77 -15.32 -7.27
N GLU A 245 15.91 -15.34 -6.58
CA GLU A 245 16.12 -16.25 -5.46
C GLU A 245 15.16 -15.89 -4.32
N VAL A 246 14.60 -16.93 -3.70
CA VAL A 246 13.68 -16.78 -2.57
C VAL A 246 14.17 -17.59 -1.38
N PRO A 247 13.84 -17.17 -0.15
CA PRO A 247 14.18 -17.93 1.04
C PRO A 247 13.60 -19.35 0.98
N THR A 248 14.46 -20.35 1.11
CA THR A 248 14.05 -21.73 1.36
C THR A 248 13.63 -21.86 2.82
N GLN A 249 12.34 -21.66 3.08
CA GLN A 249 11.62 -22.00 4.33
C GLN A 249 12.13 -21.32 5.62
N GLN A 250 11.45 -20.26 6.06
CA GLN A 250 11.03 -20.24 7.46
C GLN A 250 9.94 -21.31 7.58
N THR A 251 10.19 -22.29 8.44
CA THR A 251 9.36 -23.45 8.74
C THR A 251 7.88 -23.09 8.68
N GLU A 252 7.15 -23.68 7.73
CA GLU A 252 5.69 -23.79 7.83
C GLU A 252 5.43 -24.48 9.18
N SER A 253 4.97 -23.71 10.16
CA SER A 253 4.44 -24.30 11.39
C SER A 253 3.31 -25.23 10.97
N SER A 254 3.41 -26.47 11.41
CA SER A 254 2.56 -27.62 11.07
C SER A 254 1.06 -27.47 11.37
N GLU A 255 0.57 -26.28 11.71
CA GLU A 255 -0.84 -26.01 12.03
C GLU A 255 -1.70 -25.76 10.79
N ASP A 256 -1.13 -25.34 9.66
CA ASP A 256 -1.89 -25.07 8.42
C ASP A 256 -2.12 -26.32 7.55
N LEU A 257 -1.44 -27.44 7.83
CA LEU A 257 -1.63 -28.71 7.10
C LEU A 257 -2.89 -29.46 7.55
N ASP A 258 -3.38 -29.24 8.77
CA ASP A 258 -4.56 -29.93 9.31
C ASP A 258 -5.88 -29.21 8.99
N ALA A 259 -5.85 -27.91 8.68
CA ALA A 259 -7.05 -27.13 8.37
C ALA A 259 -7.55 -27.32 6.92
N ALA A 260 -6.67 -27.71 5.99
CA ALA A 260 -7.02 -27.87 4.57
C ALA A 260 -7.65 -29.24 4.23
N SER A 261 -7.66 -30.20 5.16
CA SER A 261 -8.16 -31.57 4.89
C SER A 261 -9.53 -31.89 5.50
N ALA A 262 -10.17 -30.93 6.19
CA ALA A 262 -11.50 -31.10 6.77
C ALA A 262 -12.57 -30.34 5.98
N GLY A 263 -12.98 -30.90 4.84
CA GLY A 263 -14.24 -30.48 4.19
C GLY A 263 -15.43 -30.81 5.11
N PRO A 264 -16.52 -30.00 5.10
CA PRO A 264 -17.64 -30.22 6.00
C PRO A 264 -18.36 -31.53 5.66
N ALA A 265 -18.42 -32.44 6.64
CA ALA A 265 -19.24 -33.64 6.56
C ALA A 265 -20.72 -33.24 6.53
N ALA A 266 -21.42 -33.64 5.47
CA ALA A 266 -22.86 -33.48 5.33
C ALA A 266 -23.59 -34.28 6.42
N ALA A 267 -24.42 -33.61 7.22
CA ALA A 267 -25.36 -34.27 8.12
C ALA A 267 -26.57 -34.79 7.32
N PRO A 268 -27.05 -36.03 7.56
CA PRO A 268 -28.21 -36.55 6.85
C PRO A 268 -29.51 -35.97 7.43
N LEU A 269 -30.38 -35.52 6.53
CA LEU A 269 -31.78 -35.16 6.79
C LEU A 269 -32.61 -36.41 7.12
N ALA A 270 -33.45 -36.32 8.15
CA ALA A 270 -34.55 -37.25 8.41
C ALA A 270 -35.85 -36.45 8.71
N PRO A 271 -37.04 -37.02 8.44
CA PRO A 271 -38.23 -36.23 8.06
C PRO A 271 -39.26 -35.99 9.18
N GLY A 272 -39.84 -34.79 9.15
CA GLY A 272 -41.26 -34.44 9.36
C GLY A 272 -42.01 -34.83 10.65
N ALA A 273 -42.47 -33.81 11.40
CA ALA A 273 -43.80 -33.79 12.04
C ALA A 273 -44.26 -32.36 12.40
N SER A 274 -45.50 -32.04 12.00
CA SER A 274 -46.37 -30.89 12.34
C SER A 274 -46.60 -30.75 13.87
N VAL A 275 -47.04 -29.67 14.53
CA VAL A 275 -48.12 -28.66 14.32
C VAL A 275 -47.93 -27.49 15.35
N SER A 276 -48.50 -26.30 15.09
CA SER A 276 -48.51 -25.05 15.91
C SER A 276 -49.63 -24.99 17.00
N PRO A 277 -50.10 -23.84 17.57
CA PRO A 277 -49.51 -22.54 18.02
C PRO A 277 -50.03 -22.04 19.41
N THR A 278 -49.43 -20.99 20.02
CA THR A 278 -50.01 -19.89 20.88
C THR A 278 -48.86 -19.21 21.65
N ASP A 279 -48.89 -17.97 22.14
CA ASP A 279 -49.66 -16.72 21.98
C ASP A 279 -48.84 -15.64 22.74
N ARG A 280 -48.99 -14.37 22.33
CA ARG A 280 -48.78 -13.10 23.07
C ARG A 280 -47.61 -12.93 24.06
N GLY A 281 -46.91 -11.79 23.92
CA GLY A 281 -46.14 -11.21 25.03
C GLY A 281 -45.35 -9.96 24.68
N GLN A 282 -46.06 -8.86 24.46
CA GLN A 282 -45.58 -7.47 24.37
C GLN A 282 -44.70 -7.07 25.57
N SER A 283 -43.60 -6.31 25.37
CA SER A 283 -43.13 -5.15 26.19
C SER A 283 -41.73 -4.66 25.78
N ASP A 284 -41.68 -3.43 25.27
CA ASP A 284 -40.56 -2.47 25.38
C ASP A 284 -40.79 -1.64 26.69
N PRO A 285 -39.95 -0.70 27.22
CA PRO A 285 -38.71 -0.11 26.67
C PRO A 285 -37.59 0.28 27.70
N ARG A 286 -36.51 0.91 27.16
CA ARG A 286 -35.66 2.01 27.72
C ARG A 286 -34.21 1.75 28.22
N SER A 287 -33.32 2.50 27.54
CA SER A 287 -32.33 3.49 28.03
C SER A 287 -31.11 3.06 28.83
N GLY A 288 -29.92 3.46 28.34
CA GLY A 288 -28.70 3.54 29.13
C GLY A 288 -27.50 4.04 28.32
N ILE A 289 -27.20 5.33 28.44
CA ILE A 289 -25.98 6.01 28.00
C ILE A 289 -24.81 5.52 28.86
N GLU A 290 -23.63 5.26 28.29
CA GLU A 290 -22.37 5.50 29.00
C GLU A 290 -21.19 5.78 28.05
N THR A 291 -20.66 6.99 28.18
CA THR A 291 -19.42 7.51 27.61
C THR A 291 -18.25 7.27 28.56
N ARG A 292 -17.15 6.70 28.06
CA ARG A 292 -15.77 6.76 28.62
C ARG A 292 -14.84 6.23 27.51
N GLY A 293 -13.74 6.82 27.09
CA GLY A 293 -12.79 7.71 27.74
C GLY A 293 -11.38 7.13 27.52
N VAL A 294 -10.73 7.57 26.43
CA VAL A 294 -9.28 7.76 26.16
C VAL A 294 -8.26 6.67 26.55
N GLY A 295 -7.37 6.37 25.60
CA GLY A 295 -6.01 5.88 25.85
C GLY A 295 -5.12 5.95 24.59
N ASP A 296 -4.35 7.03 24.44
CA ASP A 296 -3.20 7.13 23.51
C ASP A 296 -2.08 6.14 23.92
N PRO A 297 -1.18 5.78 22.98
CA PRO A 297 0.18 6.25 23.20
C PRO A 297 0.97 6.70 21.95
N ALA A 298 1.61 7.86 22.14
CA ALA A 298 3.00 8.23 21.81
C ALA A 298 3.54 8.05 20.37
N SER A 299 3.58 9.18 19.67
CA SER A 299 4.51 9.48 18.58
C SER A 299 5.95 9.60 19.11
N ASN A 300 6.90 8.92 18.48
CA ASN A 300 8.33 9.15 18.71
C ASN A 300 8.99 9.55 17.38
N THR A 301 9.14 10.86 17.18
CA THR A 301 9.98 11.47 16.15
C THR A 301 11.28 11.90 16.82
N ASP A 302 12.37 11.20 16.52
CA ASP A 302 13.72 11.60 16.93
C ASP A 302 14.46 12.11 15.68
N ALA A 303 14.49 13.43 15.52
CA ALA A 303 15.37 14.12 14.58
C ALA A 303 16.32 14.99 15.40
N ARG A 304 17.51 14.46 15.68
CA ARG A 304 18.62 15.23 16.24
C ARG A 304 19.30 16.02 15.13
N ARG A 305 19.16 17.35 15.14
CA ARG A 305 20.18 18.26 14.60
C ARG A 305 20.75 19.08 15.77
N SER A 306 22.06 18.96 15.89
CA SER A 306 22.95 19.66 16.80
C SER A 306 23.21 21.09 16.32
N ASP A 307 22.86 22.08 17.13
CA ASP A 307 23.41 23.44 17.00
C ASP A 307 24.38 23.71 18.15
N ALA A 308 25.63 23.96 17.76
CA ALA A 308 26.70 24.40 18.65
C ALA A 308 26.54 25.89 18.95
N GLN A 309 26.36 26.21 20.23
CA GLN A 309 26.22 27.57 20.71
C GLN A 309 27.60 28.19 20.94
N ARG A 310 27.85 29.28 20.22
CA ARG A 310 29.02 30.15 20.33
C ARG A 310 28.92 30.94 21.65
N GLY A 311 29.85 30.73 22.56
CA GLY A 311 30.01 31.50 23.81
C GLY A 311 31.33 32.25 23.79
N THR A 312 31.26 33.57 23.77
CA THR A 312 32.36 34.51 24.03
C THR A 312 32.56 34.71 25.53
N THR A 313 33.78 34.57 26.03
CA THR A 313 34.31 35.35 27.17
C THR A 313 35.82 35.48 27.06
N ALA A 314 36.30 36.71 27.25
CA ALA A 314 37.69 37.11 27.36
C ALA A 314 38.31 36.65 28.69
N HIS A 315 39.61 36.34 28.70
CA HIS A 315 40.62 37.05 29.49
C HIS A 315 42.03 36.45 29.28
N ASP A 316 42.98 37.38 29.19
CA ASP A 316 44.44 37.33 29.29
C ASP A 316 45.28 36.69 28.16
#